data_AF-A0A934AYD4-F1
#
_entry.id   AF-A0A934AYD4-F1
#
_cell.length_a   1.000
_cell.length_b   1.000
_cell.length_c   1.000
_cell.angle_alpha   90.00
_cell.angle_beta   90.00
_cell.angle_gamma   90.00
#
_symmetry.space_group_name_H-M   'P 1'
#
loop_
_entity.id
_entity.type
_entity.pdbx_description
1 polymer ?
#
loop_
_entity_poly.entity_id
_entity_poly.type
_entity_poly.pdbx_seq_one_letter_code
_entity_poly.pdbx_strand_id
1 'polypeptide(L)'
;MVSVYHAFSFGVFKYLIPLFLLTVPYLMAGSINMKLKMRDIYFGVSVSALVLLPFWLNVWLTGSRPQPVPLQIMAFQLFGISLPEEAYFRGFLQECLGNNLRGVFLTSILFAIMHLPQLVFYGDWYSLMTFFPSLVMGFIYMKTSNILPSVIFHFAANILFLGLYDILSHRIFPVV
;
A
#
# COMPACT_ATOMS: atom_id res chain seq x y z
N MET A 1 0.10 20.50 1.69
CA MET A 1 1.27 20.31 2.58
C MET A 1 0.93 20.07 4.06
N VAL A 2 0.15 20.90 4.77
CA VAL A 2 -0.01 20.77 6.25
C VAL A 2 -0.71 19.47 6.72
N SER A 3 -1.64 18.88 5.96
CA SER A 3 -2.37 17.68 6.41
C SER A 3 -1.55 16.40 6.38
N VAL A 4 -0.66 16.23 5.39
CA VAL A 4 0.23 15.06 5.30
C VAL A 4 1.25 15.08 6.44
N TYR A 5 1.78 16.24 6.81
CA TYR A 5 2.74 16.36 7.91
C TYR A 5 2.11 16.23 9.30
N HIS A 6 0.84 16.61 9.50
CA HIS A 6 0.16 16.40 10.78
C HIS A 6 -0.13 14.93 11.08
N ALA A 7 -0.36 14.10 10.06
CA ALA A 7 -0.43 12.64 10.21
C ALA A 7 0.88 12.03 10.75
N PHE A 8 2.02 12.72 10.61
CA PHE A 8 3.32 12.28 11.12
C PHE A 8 3.72 12.88 12.49
N SER A 9 2.85 13.66 13.14
CA SER A 9 3.14 14.34 14.44
C SER A 9 2.87 13.50 15.69
N PHE A 10 2.44 12.25 15.56
CA PHE A 10 2.21 11.36 16.69
C PHE A 10 3.50 10.57 17.02
N GLY A 11 3.95 10.64 18.27
CA GLY A 11 5.19 10.03 18.79
C GLY A 11 5.25 8.50 18.66
N VAL A 12 5.56 7.78 19.74
CA VAL A 12 5.73 6.30 19.71
C VAL A 12 4.47 5.58 19.15
N PHE A 13 3.30 6.19 19.27
CA PHE A 13 2.01 5.63 18.83
C PHE A 13 1.94 5.24 17.35
N LYS A 14 2.69 5.90 16.45
CA LYS A 14 2.69 5.54 15.02
C LYS A 14 3.28 4.16 14.72
N TYR A 15 4.05 3.60 15.66
CA TYR A 15 4.64 2.27 15.52
C TYR A 15 3.76 1.16 16.12
N LEU A 16 2.69 1.50 16.83
CA LEU A 16 1.81 0.50 17.44
C LEU A 16 1.01 -0.29 16.41
N ILE A 17 0.50 0.37 15.36
CA ILE A 17 -0.22 -0.30 14.28
C ILE A 17 0.72 -1.24 13.50
N PRO A 18 1.88 -0.79 12.99
CA PRO A 18 2.84 -1.69 12.32
C PRO A 18 3.26 -2.87 13.19
N LEU A 19 3.50 -2.61 14.48
CA LEU A 19 3.84 -3.67 15.43
C LEU A 19 2.69 -4.68 15.56
N PHE A 20 1.45 -4.23 15.73
CA PHE A 20 0.27 -5.09 15.76
C PHE A 20 0.13 -5.93 14.49
N LEU A 21 0.30 -5.30 13.31
CA LEU A 21 0.17 -5.96 12.01
C LEU A 21 1.25 -7.03 11.78
N LEU A 22 2.40 -6.94 12.46
CA LEU A 22 3.44 -7.97 12.40
C LEU A 22 3.28 -9.05 13.48
N THR A 23 2.88 -8.66 14.69
CA THR A 23 2.78 -9.60 15.82
C THR A 23 1.60 -10.56 15.67
N VAL A 24 0.44 -10.09 15.21
CA VAL A 24 -0.74 -10.95 15.07
C VAL A 24 -0.50 -12.12 14.10
N PRO A 25 -0.01 -11.90 12.87
CA PRO A 25 0.33 -13.00 11.96
C PRO A 25 1.38 -13.95 12.54
N TYR A 26 2.41 -13.38 13.19
CA TYR A 26 3.48 -14.17 13.79
C TYR A 26 2.96 -15.12 14.89
N LEU A 27 2.06 -14.63 15.75
CA LEU A 27 1.50 -15.42 16.84
C LEU A 27 0.43 -16.42 16.37
N MET A 28 -0.37 -16.07 15.37
CA MET A 28 -1.53 -16.88 14.95
C MET A 28 -1.22 -17.88 13.83
N ALA A 29 -0.41 -17.49 12.84
CA ALA A 29 -0.09 -18.31 11.67
C ALA A 29 1.37 -18.78 11.62
N GLY A 30 2.20 -18.32 12.57
CA GLY A 30 3.62 -18.63 12.60
C GLY A 30 4.39 -17.80 11.58
N SER A 31 5.08 -18.44 10.63
CA SER A 31 5.97 -17.74 9.70
C SER A 31 5.27 -17.30 8.41
N ILE A 32 5.37 -16.02 8.08
CA ILE A 32 4.93 -15.48 6.78
C ILE A 32 6.04 -15.70 5.75
N ASN A 33 5.67 -16.18 4.55
CA ASN A 33 6.64 -16.39 3.48
C ASN A 33 7.07 -15.07 2.83
N MET A 34 8.32 -14.66 3.09
CA MET A 34 8.98 -13.50 2.48
C MET A 34 10.36 -13.89 1.90
N LYS A 35 10.42 -14.99 1.16
CA LYS A 35 11.68 -15.46 0.56
C LYS A 35 12.13 -14.55 -0.59
N LEU A 36 13.42 -14.20 -0.61
CA LEU A 36 14.07 -13.49 -1.71
C LEU A 36 14.23 -14.41 -2.93
N LYS A 37 13.17 -14.56 -3.73
CA LYS A 37 13.19 -15.31 -4.99
C LYS A 37 13.23 -14.34 -6.15
N MET A 38 14.24 -14.44 -7.02
CA MET A 38 14.40 -13.54 -8.17
C MET A 38 13.17 -13.52 -9.08
N ARG A 39 12.56 -14.69 -9.34
CA ARG A 39 11.31 -14.78 -10.11
C ARG A 39 10.19 -13.93 -9.52
N ASP A 40 10.02 -13.97 -8.20
CA ASP A 40 8.96 -13.25 -7.52
C ASP A 40 9.29 -11.74 -7.52
N ILE A 41 10.56 -11.35 -7.33
CA ILE A 41 11.01 -9.96 -7.49
C ILE A 41 10.69 -9.42 -8.89
N TYR A 42 11.08 -10.15 -9.95
CA TYR A 42 10.77 -9.76 -11.32
C TYR A 42 9.27 -9.66 -11.57
N PHE A 43 8.48 -10.58 -11.02
CA PHE A 43 7.03 -10.55 -11.13
C PHE A 43 6.45 -9.30 -10.47
N GLY A 44 6.86 -8.99 -9.23
CA GLY A 44 6.43 -7.80 -8.50
C GLY A 44 6.80 -6.50 -9.22
N VAL A 45 8.05 -6.38 -9.68
CA VAL A 45 8.51 -5.22 -10.47
C VAL A 45 7.76 -5.08 -11.79
N SER A 46 7.52 -6.19 -12.50
CA SER A 46 6.81 -6.15 -13.79
C SER A 46 5.36 -5.72 -13.63
N VAL A 47 4.65 -6.26 -12.62
CA VAL A 47 3.27 -5.83 -12.32
C VAL A 47 3.24 -4.37 -11.87
N SER A 48 4.21 -3.94 -11.07
CA SER A 48 4.36 -2.54 -10.65
C SER A 48 4.52 -1.62 -11.86
N ALA A 49 5.44 -1.94 -12.78
CA ALA A 49 5.63 -1.16 -14.00
C ALA A 49 4.36 -1.14 -14.86
N LEU A 50 3.74 -2.30 -15.10
CA LEU A 50 2.53 -2.41 -15.92
C LEU A 50 1.38 -1.56 -15.39
N VAL A 51 1.16 -1.57 -14.07
CA VAL A 51 0.02 -0.88 -13.45
C VAL A 51 0.34 0.60 -13.20
N LEU A 52 1.55 0.94 -12.76
CA LEU A 52 1.88 2.29 -12.29
C LEU A 52 2.39 3.21 -13.40
N LEU A 53 3.00 2.66 -14.47
CA LEU A 53 3.54 3.46 -15.58
C LEU A 53 2.48 4.32 -16.28
N PRO A 54 1.23 3.86 -16.53
CA PRO A 54 0.20 4.70 -17.11
C PRO A 54 -0.12 5.96 -16.28
N PHE A 55 -0.11 5.85 -14.95
CA PHE A 55 -0.35 7.00 -14.06
C PHE A 55 0.82 7.98 -14.10
N TRP A 56 2.05 7.47 -14.05
CA TRP A 56 3.24 8.30 -14.19
C TRP A 56 3.30 9.01 -15.56
N LEU A 57 2.98 8.29 -16.64
CA LEU A 57 2.97 8.83 -18.00
C LEU A 57 1.90 9.90 -18.17
N ASN A 58 0.69 9.71 -17.61
CA ASN A 58 -0.36 10.72 -17.63
C ASN A 58 0.09 12.04 -16.98
N VAL A 59 0.80 11.96 -15.85
CA VAL A 59 1.34 13.14 -15.17
C VAL A 59 2.40 13.83 -16.01
N TRP A 60 3.31 13.05 -16.61
CA TRP A 60 4.35 13.58 -17.49
C TRP A 60 3.77 14.27 -18.73
N LEU A 61 2.80 13.66 -19.39
CA LEU A 61 2.11 14.21 -20.57
C LEU A 61 1.33 15.49 -20.28
N THR A 62 0.87 15.67 -19.04
CA THR A 62 0.15 16.89 -18.61
C THR A 62 1.09 17.99 -18.08
N GLY A 63 2.40 17.86 -18.34
CA GLY A 63 3.43 18.83 -18.00
C GLY A 63 3.76 18.91 -16.51
N SER A 64 3.19 18.02 -15.69
CA SER A 64 3.43 17.98 -14.25
C SER A 64 4.58 17.01 -13.94
N ARG A 65 5.24 17.19 -12.79
CA ARG A 65 6.35 16.32 -12.37
C ARG A 65 6.10 15.80 -10.95
N PRO A 66 6.29 14.49 -10.69
CA PRO A 66 6.23 13.98 -9.33
C PRO A 66 7.26 14.68 -8.44
N GLN A 67 6.85 15.02 -7.22
CA GLN A 67 7.75 15.56 -6.22
C GLN A 67 8.67 14.47 -5.66
N PRO A 68 9.94 14.80 -5.34
CA PRO A 68 10.83 13.84 -4.71
C PRO A 68 10.32 13.46 -3.31
N VAL A 69 10.30 12.16 -3.01
CA VAL A 69 9.94 11.65 -1.68
C VAL A 69 11.21 11.52 -0.83
N PRO A 70 11.28 12.15 0.37
CA PRO A 70 12.44 12.04 1.25
C PRO A 70 12.75 10.59 1.65
N LEU A 71 14.03 10.25 1.76
CA LEU A 71 14.48 8.88 2.12
C LEU A 71 13.87 8.36 3.43
N GLN A 72 13.71 9.22 4.42
CA GLN A 72 13.08 8.86 5.71
C GLN A 72 11.63 8.43 5.53
N ILE A 73 10.89 9.11 4.64
CA ILE A 73 9.52 8.75 4.29
C ILE A 73 9.52 7.45 3.50
N MET A 74 10.44 7.27 2.55
CA MET A 74 10.57 6.00 1.81
C MET A 74 10.83 4.82 2.75
N ALA A 75 11.75 4.97 3.71
CA ALA A 75 12.03 3.93 4.70
C ALA A 75 10.80 3.62 5.56
N PHE A 76 10.05 4.64 5.98
CA PHE A 76 8.80 4.43 6.72
C PHE A 76 7.72 3.78 5.87
N GLN A 77 7.57 4.16 4.60
CA GLN A 77 6.63 3.51 3.67
C GLN A 77 6.96 2.02 3.49
N LEU A 78 8.24 1.66 3.40
CA LEU A 78 8.63 0.27 3.28
C LEU A 78 8.43 -0.53 4.57
N PHE A 79 9.03 -0.09 5.68
CA PHE A 79 9.11 -0.88 6.92
C PHE A 79 7.97 -0.63 7.90
N GLY A 80 7.37 0.56 7.85
CA GLY A 80 6.25 0.96 8.71
C GLY A 80 4.89 0.74 8.07
N ILE A 81 4.79 0.62 6.74
CA ILE A 81 3.49 0.53 6.05
C ILE A 81 3.43 -0.74 5.20
N SER A 82 4.13 -0.77 4.06
CA SER A 82 3.96 -1.82 3.06
C SER A 82 4.31 -3.21 3.58
N LEU A 83 5.42 -3.37 4.32
CA LEU A 83 5.79 -4.68 4.86
C LEU A 83 4.79 -5.17 5.94
N PRO A 84 4.48 -4.41 7.00
CA PRO A 84 3.49 -4.80 8.01
C PRO A 84 2.10 -5.07 7.42
N GLU A 85 1.62 -4.22 6.52
CA GLU A 85 0.30 -4.38 5.94
C GLU A 85 0.22 -5.62 5.04
N GLU A 86 1.19 -5.86 4.16
CA GLU A 86 1.15 -7.07 3.34
C GLU A 86 1.36 -8.36 4.15
N ALA A 87 2.15 -8.30 5.23
CA ALA A 87 2.26 -9.38 6.20
C ALA A 87 0.89 -9.73 6.81
N TYR A 88 0.14 -8.74 7.27
CA TYR A 88 -1.18 -8.95 7.87
C TYR A 88 -2.25 -9.33 6.84
N PHE A 89 -2.43 -8.51 5.81
CA PHE A 89 -3.55 -8.69 4.89
C PHE A 89 -3.34 -9.86 3.93
N ARG A 90 -2.12 -10.12 3.46
CA ARG A 90 -1.86 -11.23 2.53
C ARG A 90 -1.38 -12.47 3.24
N GLY A 91 -0.29 -12.33 3.97
CA GLY A 91 0.37 -13.45 4.65
C GLY A 91 -0.51 -14.12 5.71
N PHE A 92 -1.51 -13.41 6.24
CA PHE A 92 -2.41 -13.92 7.26
C PHE A 92 -3.88 -13.87 6.85
N LEU A 93 -4.48 -12.69 6.70
CA LEU A 93 -5.93 -12.56 6.53
C LEU A 93 -6.45 -13.19 5.24
N GLN A 94 -5.79 -12.96 4.10
CA GLN A 94 -6.15 -13.59 2.83
C GLN A 94 -5.97 -15.11 2.89
N GLU A 95 -4.95 -15.62 3.59
CA GLU A 95 -4.76 -17.05 3.79
C GLU A 95 -5.92 -17.65 4.62
N CYS A 96 -6.32 -16.98 5.71
CA CYS A 96 -7.47 -17.38 6.53
C CYS A 96 -8.79 -17.36 5.75
N LEU A 97 -8.98 -16.38 4.86
CA LEU A 97 -10.16 -16.28 3.99
C LEU A 97 -10.08 -17.16 2.73
N GLY A 98 -8.93 -17.81 2.53
CA GLY A 98 -8.61 -18.66 1.38
C GLY A 98 -7.84 -17.92 0.28
N ASN A 99 -6.71 -18.48 -0.14
CA ASN A 99 -5.86 -17.89 -1.18
C ASN A 99 -6.43 -18.13 -2.60
N ASN A 100 -7.59 -17.56 -2.87
CA ASN A 100 -8.33 -17.62 -4.13
C ASN A 100 -9.00 -16.26 -4.42
N LEU A 101 -9.69 -16.13 -5.56
CA LEU A 101 -10.31 -14.86 -5.97
C LEU A 101 -11.30 -14.31 -4.94
N ARG A 102 -12.05 -15.17 -4.23
CA ARG A 102 -12.98 -14.73 -3.19
C ARG A 102 -12.23 -14.15 -1.99
N GLY A 103 -11.16 -14.81 -1.55
CA GLY A 103 -10.32 -14.28 -0.46
C GLY A 103 -9.62 -12.98 -0.83
N VAL A 104 -9.12 -12.86 -2.07
CA VAL A 104 -8.56 -11.60 -2.60
C VAL A 104 -9.58 -10.46 -2.52
N PHE A 105 -10.80 -10.70 -2.99
CA PHE A 105 -11.86 -9.71 -3.00
C PHE A 105 -12.27 -9.29 -1.58
N LEU A 106 -12.54 -10.26 -0.70
CA LEU A 106 -12.92 -9.99 0.69
C LEU A 106 -11.82 -9.26 1.46
N THR A 107 -10.57 -9.70 1.32
CA THR A 107 -9.43 -9.03 1.95
C THR A 107 -9.29 -7.59 1.44
N SER A 108 -9.56 -7.34 0.16
CA SER A 108 -9.47 -5.99 -0.41
C SER A 108 -10.58 -5.06 0.06
N ILE A 109 -11.80 -5.58 0.29
CA ILE A 109 -12.85 -4.82 0.97
C ILE A 109 -12.40 -4.46 2.39
N LEU A 110 -11.90 -5.43 3.16
CA LEU A 110 -11.45 -5.18 4.53
C LEU A 110 -10.28 -4.20 4.57
N PHE A 111 -9.34 -4.28 3.62
CA PHE A 111 -8.25 -3.33 3.47
C PHE A 111 -8.77 -1.89 3.31
N ALA A 112 -9.71 -1.67 2.40
CA ALA A 112 -10.30 -0.35 2.18
C ALA A 112 -11.12 0.14 3.38
N ILE A 113 -11.85 -0.76 4.07
CA ILE A 113 -12.59 -0.43 5.30
C ILE A 113 -11.64 0.04 6.40
N MET A 114 -10.46 -0.57 6.54
CA MET A 114 -9.46 -0.16 7.53
C MET A 114 -8.88 1.24 7.26
N HIS A 115 -9.15 1.81 6.08
CA HIS A 115 -8.80 3.17 5.71
C HIS A 115 -9.95 4.19 5.93
N LEU A 116 -11.11 3.77 6.44
CA LEU A 116 -12.21 4.68 6.78
C LEU A 116 -11.82 5.78 7.79
N PRO A 117 -10.96 5.56 8.80
CA PRO A 117 -10.52 6.64 9.69
C PRO A 117 -9.88 7.81 8.93
N GLN A 118 -9.16 7.54 7.84
CA GLN A 118 -8.53 8.57 7.01
C GLN A 118 -9.57 9.44 6.33
N LEU A 119 -10.64 8.83 5.83
CA LEU A 119 -11.81 9.54 5.32
C LEU A 119 -12.52 10.34 6.43
N VAL A 120 -12.85 9.70 7.56
CA VAL A 120 -13.69 10.29 8.61
C VAL A 120 -12.99 11.43 9.35
N PHE A 121 -11.70 11.27 9.67
CA PHE A 121 -10.96 12.26 10.46
C PHE A 121 -10.20 13.28 9.62
N TYR A 122 -9.85 12.97 8.36
CA TYR A 122 -9.02 13.83 7.51
C TYR A 122 -9.65 14.17 6.16
N GLY A 123 -10.86 13.69 5.86
CA GLY A 123 -11.56 13.96 4.60
C GLY A 123 -10.91 13.32 3.38
N ASP A 124 -10.00 12.36 3.56
CA ASP A 124 -9.24 11.77 2.46
C ASP A 124 -10.07 10.71 1.72
N TRP A 125 -10.76 11.13 0.66
CA TRP A 125 -11.54 10.24 -0.20
C TRP A 125 -10.68 9.22 -0.97
N TYR A 126 -9.40 9.54 -1.22
CA TYR A 126 -8.50 8.64 -1.94
C TYR A 126 -8.15 7.40 -1.12
N SER A 127 -8.25 7.49 0.20
CA SER A 127 -8.04 6.36 1.12
C SER A 127 -8.94 5.16 0.83
N LEU A 128 -10.17 5.38 0.33
CA LEU A 128 -11.07 4.29 -0.08
C LEU A 128 -10.70 3.67 -1.44
N MET A 129 -9.98 4.40 -2.29
CA MET A 129 -9.49 3.87 -3.56
C MET A 129 -8.41 2.82 -3.36
N THR A 130 -7.87 2.66 -2.15
CA THR A 130 -6.95 1.58 -1.78
C THR A 130 -7.52 0.18 -2.02
N PHE A 131 -8.84 0.04 -2.18
CA PHE A 131 -9.48 -1.17 -2.68
C PHE A 131 -8.82 -1.70 -3.97
N PHE A 132 -8.58 -0.84 -4.96
CA PHE A 132 -8.05 -1.23 -6.28
C PHE A 132 -6.60 -1.74 -6.24
N PRO A 133 -5.61 -1.01 -5.67
CA PRO A 133 -4.27 -1.56 -5.50
C PRO A 133 -4.29 -2.81 -4.60
N SER A 134 -5.21 -2.90 -3.62
CA SER A 134 -5.35 -4.12 -2.81
C SER A 134 -5.73 -5.34 -3.64
N LEU A 135 -6.57 -5.20 -4.67
CA LEU A 135 -6.88 -6.31 -5.58
C LEU A 135 -5.61 -6.79 -6.30
N VAL A 136 -4.76 -5.87 -6.75
CA VAL A 136 -3.48 -6.20 -7.41
C VAL A 136 -2.56 -6.94 -6.45
N MET A 137 -2.39 -6.41 -5.23
CA MET A 137 -1.56 -7.03 -4.18
C MET A 137 -2.07 -8.41 -3.78
N GLY A 138 -3.39 -8.57 -3.66
CA GLY A 138 -4.01 -9.86 -3.38
C GLY A 138 -3.84 -10.87 -4.51
N PHE A 139 -3.96 -10.44 -5.77
CA PHE A 139 -3.70 -11.29 -6.93
C PHE A 139 -2.24 -11.72 -7.01
N ILE A 140 -1.29 -10.80 -6.78
CA ILE A 140 0.14 -11.11 -6.75
C ILE A 140 0.42 -12.19 -5.70
N TYR A 141 -0.12 -12.03 -4.48
CA TYR A 141 0.04 -13.04 -3.43
C TYR A 141 -0.64 -14.36 -3.80
N MET A 142 -1.83 -14.34 -4.40
CA MET A 142 -2.51 -15.55 -4.88
C MET A 142 -1.68 -16.34 -5.90
N LYS A 143 -0.86 -15.67 -6.71
CA LYS A 143 0.02 -16.33 -7.70
C LYS A 143 1.34 -16.82 -7.13
N THR A 144 1.81 -16.25 -6.03
CA THR A 144 3.18 -16.47 -5.55
C THR A 144 3.27 -17.11 -4.17
N SER A 145 2.19 -17.00 -3.37
CA SER A 145 2.17 -17.29 -1.93
C SER A 145 3.39 -16.70 -1.20
N ASN A 146 3.84 -15.52 -1.65
CA ASN A 146 5.00 -14.81 -1.14
C ASN A 146 4.62 -13.33 -1.03
N ILE A 147 4.82 -12.73 0.13
CA ILE A 147 4.42 -11.33 0.35
C ILE A 147 5.38 -10.33 -0.31
N LEU A 148 6.63 -10.73 -0.57
CA LEU A 148 7.67 -9.85 -1.13
C LEU A 148 7.24 -9.11 -2.42
N PRO A 149 6.72 -9.78 -3.46
CA PRO A 149 6.25 -9.08 -4.66
C PRO A 149 5.09 -8.12 -4.39
N SER A 150 4.18 -8.43 -3.47
CA SER A 150 3.12 -7.51 -3.06
C SER A 150 3.68 -6.31 -2.30
N VAL A 151 4.68 -6.50 -1.44
CA VAL A 151 5.39 -5.40 -0.74
C VAL A 151 6.07 -4.47 -1.75
N ILE A 152 6.72 -5.02 -2.78
CA ILE A 152 7.35 -4.21 -3.85
C ILE A 152 6.30 -3.33 -4.55
N PHE A 153 5.16 -3.93 -4.94
CA PHE A 153 4.08 -3.19 -5.58
C PHE A 153 3.48 -2.13 -4.66
N HIS A 154 3.15 -2.49 -3.42
CA HIS A 154 2.59 -1.58 -2.43
C HIS A 154 3.51 -0.38 -2.23
N PHE A 155 4.79 -0.65 -1.95
CA PHE A 155 5.79 0.40 -1.75
C PHE A 155 5.88 1.33 -2.97
N ALA A 156 6.01 0.76 -4.18
CA ALA A 156 6.08 1.55 -5.41
C ALA A 156 4.82 2.40 -5.63
N ALA A 157 3.64 1.86 -5.35
CA ALA A 157 2.37 2.57 -5.45
C ALA A 157 2.30 3.74 -4.47
N ASN A 158 2.74 3.56 -3.21
CA ASN A 158 2.76 4.61 -2.21
C ASN A 158 3.76 5.72 -2.56
N ILE A 159 4.96 5.37 -3.05
CA ILE A 159 5.95 6.37 -3.48
C ILE A 159 5.42 7.18 -4.66
N LEU A 160 4.80 6.53 -5.65
CA LEU A 160 4.18 7.23 -6.76
C LEU A 160 3.05 8.15 -6.27
N PHE A 161 2.14 7.64 -5.45
CA PHE A 161 1.03 8.44 -4.92
C PHE A 161 1.51 9.66 -4.14
N LEU A 162 2.49 9.50 -3.23
CA LEU A 162 3.06 10.62 -2.47
C LEU A 162 3.72 11.66 -3.39
N GLY A 163 4.45 11.22 -4.41
CA GLY A 163 5.04 12.13 -5.39
C GLY A 163 3.99 12.88 -6.23
N LEU A 164 2.80 12.29 -6.40
CA LEU A 164 1.69 12.87 -7.17
C LEU A 164 0.66 13.62 -6.32
N TYR A 165 0.72 13.52 -4.99
CA TYR A 165 -0.35 13.93 -4.09
C TYR A 165 -0.77 15.39 -4.26
N ASP A 166 0.19 16.31 -4.28
CA ASP A 166 -0.10 17.74 -4.46
C ASP A 166 -0.79 18.01 -5.82
N ILE A 167 -0.37 17.32 -6.89
CA ILE A 167 -0.98 17.45 -8.24
C ILE A 167 -2.44 16.98 -8.23
N LEU A 168 -2.70 15.84 -7.58
CA LEU A 168 -4.05 15.26 -7.49
C LEU A 168 -4.98 16.13 -6.64
N SER A 169 -4.49 16.67 -5.53
CA SER A 169 -5.26 17.53 -4.62
C SER A 169 -5.67 18.87 -5.23
N HIS A 170 -4.93 19.39 -6.21
CA HIS A 170 -5.23 20.68 -6.85
C HIS A 170 -6.09 20.59 -8.11
N ARG A 171 -6.12 19.45 -8.80
CA ARG A 171 -6.82 19.30 -10.10
C ARG A 171 -8.22 18.72 -10.01
N ILE A 172 -8.51 17.91 -9.00
CA ILE A 172 -9.74 17.10 -8.98
C ILE A 172 -10.80 17.71 -8.06
N PHE A 173 -10.40 18.36 -6.96
CA PHE A 173 -11.32 19.08 -6.07
C PHE A 173 -10.66 20.41 -5.68
N PRO A 174 -11.05 21.55 -6.27
CA PRO A 174 -10.65 22.83 -5.70
C PRO A 174 -11.18 22.85 -4.27
N VAL A 175 -10.29 23.02 -3.30
CA VAL A 175 -10.68 23.31 -1.92
C VAL A 175 -11.55 24.56 -2.00
N VAL A 176 -12.85 24.39 -1.74
CA VAL A 176 -13.81 25.50 -1.58
C VAL A 176 -13.56 26.14 -0.22
#